data_AF-A0A3D8IIZ5-F1
#
_entry.id   AF-A0A3D8IIZ5-F1
#
_cell.length_a   1.000
_cell.length_b   1.000
_cell.length_c   1.000
_cell.angle_alpha   90.00
_cell.angle_beta   90.00
_cell.angle_gamma   90.00
#
_symmetry.space_group_name_H-M   'P 1'
#
loop_
_entity.id
_entity.type
_entity.pdbx_description
1 polymer ?
#
loop_
_entity_poly.entity_id
_entity_poly.type
_entity_poly.pdbx_seq_one_letter_code
_entity_poly.pdbx_strand_id
1 'polypeptide(L)'
;MNKAYKEINALSVPQRYTLVGGQLLEIYNPNNKHTENTCAMQISYMLNKNGMFIENYISQRVSKQPAGVKDDFVLVGSDKHNYIVRVETLIKLFQLENFWGHADEPYNPKEMTTKQENINFYNNEFSKFDKSGVVAMIISGWNNAGGHITLWDGANELNKIFLDYDENLYNNYLLYGNAIVTALYFWELK
;
A
#
# COMPACT_ATOMS: atom_id res chain seq x y z
N MET A 1 10.43 2.61 9.81
CA MET A 1 9.46 2.66 8.69
C MET A 1 8.32 3.64 8.92
N ASN A 2 7.57 3.55 10.02
CA ASN A 2 6.36 4.37 10.25
C ASN A 2 6.54 5.89 10.14
N LYS A 3 7.71 6.45 10.51
CA LYS A 3 7.97 7.89 10.42
C LYS A 3 7.90 8.42 8.98
N ALA A 4 8.54 7.73 8.02
CA ALA A 4 8.56 8.15 6.63
C ALA A 4 7.17 8.01 5.98
N TYR A 5 6.42 6.98 6.34
CA TYR A 5 5.04 6.83 5.89
C TYR A 5 4.15 7.96 6.41
N LYS A 6 4.21 8.25 7.72
CA LYS A 6 3.43 9.34 8.33
C LYS A 6 3.77 10.70 7.72
N GLU A 7 5.05 10.95 7.40
CA GLU A 7 5.50 12.18 6.72
C GLU A 7 4.81 12.36 5.36
N ILE A 8 4.86 11.37 4.47
CA ILE A 8 4.25 11.50 3.14
C ILE A 8 2.72 11.43 3.19
N ASN A 9 2.16 10.67 4.13
CA ASN A 9 0.72 10.53 4.28
C ASN A 9 0.05 11.84 4.71
N ALA A 10 0.70 12.64 5.56
CA ALA A 10 0.20 13.95 6.00
C ALA A 10 0.12 15.01 4.89
N LEU A 11 0.70 14.74 3.71
CA LEU A 11 0.70 15.66 2.58
C LEU A 11 -0.52 15.48 1.67
N SER A 12 -0.97 16.57 1.05
CA SER A 12 -1.90 16.50 -0.07
C SER A 12 -1.28 15.78 -1.27
N VAL A 13 -2.10 15.24 -2.18
CA VAL A 13 -1.63 14.56 -3.40
C VAL A 13 -0.59 15.39 -4.18
N PRO A 14 -0.82 16.68 -4.54
CA PRO A 14 0.19 17.49 -5.22
C PRO A 14 1.51 17.63 -4.44
N GLN A 15 1.42 17.78 -3.11
CA GLN A 15 2.61 17.87 -2.25
C GLN A 15 3.38 16.54 -2.21
N ARG A 16 2.71 15.38 -2.26
CA ARG A 16 3.36 14.07 -2.34
C ARG A 16 4.18 13.93 -3.63
N TYR A 17 3.61 14.33 -4.78
CA TYR A 17 4.35 14.34 -6.05
C TYR A 17 5.53 15.31 -6.02
N THR A 18 5.36 16.48 -5.39
CA THR A 18 6.44 17.47 -5.23
C THR A 18 7.56 16.92 -4.34
N LEU A 19 7.20 16.24 -3.24
CA LEU A 19 8.15 15.64 -2.30
C LEU A 19 9.02 14.56 -2.98
N VAL A 20 8.40 13.67 -3.76
CA VAL A 20 9.13 12.59 -4.45
C VAL A 20 9.90 13.15 -5.66
N GLY A 21 9.28 14.03 -6.44
CA GLY A 21 9.88 14.67 -7.60
C GLY A 21 10.19 13.69 -8.74
N GLY A 22 11.09 14.10 -9.64
CA GLY A 22 11.53 13.28 -10.77
C GLY A 22 10.40 12.92 -11.73
N GLN A 23 10.43 11.70 -12.26
CA GLN A 23 9.42 11.22 -13.22
C GLN A 23 8.01 11.21 -12.62
N LEU A 24 7.88 11.06 -11.30
CA LEU A 24 6.57 11.08 -10.65
C LEU A 24 5.93 12.46 -10.75
N LEU A 25 6.70 13.53 -10.50
CA LEU A 25 6.20 14.90 -10.65
C LEU A 25 5.89 15.25 -12.11
N GLU A 26 6.70 14.75 -13.06
CA GLU A 26 6.49 14.97 -14.49
C GLU A 26 5.15 14.40 -15.00
N ILE A 27 4.72 13.25 -14.45
CA ILE A 27 3.44 12.62 -14.84
C ILE A 27 2.23 13.13 -14.06
N TYR A 28 2.44 13.93 -13.01
CA TYR A 28 1.35 14.38 -12.15
C TYR A 28 0.37 15.25 -12.94
N ASN A 29 -0.91 14.86 -12.95
CA ASN A 29 -1.98 15.63 -13.56
C ASN A 29 -3.17 15.71 -12.60
N PRO A 30 -3.47 16.88 -12.01
CA PRO A 30 -4.57 17.01 -11.04
C PRO A 30 -5.95 16.66 -11.61
N ASN A 31 -6.11 16.60 -12.94
CA ASN A 31 -7.35 16.23 -13.60
C ASN A 31 -7.43 14.73 -13.96
N ASN A 32 -6.38 13.95 -13.65
CA ASN A 32 -6.31 12.53 -13.94
C ASN A 32 -6.50 11.70 -12.67
N LYS A 33 -7.61 10.94 -12.62
CA LYS A 33 -7.95 10.04 -11.52
C LYS A 33 -6.88 8.99 -11.21
N HIS A 34 -6.07 8.62 -12.20
CA HIS A 34 -4.97 7.67 -11.99
C HIS A 34 -3.86 8.24 -11.12
N THR A 35 -3.63 9.56 -11.16
CA THR A 35 -2.62 10.21 -10.33
C THR A 35 -3.15 10.63 -8.95
N GLU A 36 -4.46 10.55 -8.71
CA GLU A 36 -5.05 10.81 -7.39
C GLU A 36 -4.68 9.70 -6.38
N ASN A 37 -4.65 8.44 -6.83
CA ASN A 37 -4.32 7.32 -5.96
C ASN A 37 -2.80 7.20 -5.77
N THR A 38 -2.36 7.57 -4.57
CA THR A 38 -0.93 7.63 -4.21
C THR A 38 -0.54 6.56 -3.18
N CYS A 39 -1.40 5.59 -2.86
CA CYS A 39 -1.13 4.61 -1.79
C CYS A 39 0.17 3.82 -2.02
N ALA A 40 0.37 3.28 -3.23
CA ALA A 40 1.58 2.55 -3.59
C ALA A 40 2.83 3.44 -3.61
N MET A 41 2.69 4.69 -4.07
CA MET A 41 3.79 5.67 -4.03
C MET A 41 4.24 5.93 -2.59
N GLN A 42 3.31 6.05 -1.63
CA GLN A 42 3.62 6.29 -0.23
C GLN A 42 4.40 5.13 0.40
N ILE A 43 4.03 3.89 0.09
CA ILE A 43 4.76 2.70 0.53
C ILE A 43 6.14 2.64 -0.14
N SER A 44 6.24 2.92 -1.44
CA SER A 44 7.54 2.98 -2.13
C SER A 44 8.48 4.03 -1.52
N TYR A 45 7.96 5.22 -1.21
CA TYR A 45 8.70 6.27 -0.51
C TYR A 45 9.20 5.78 0.86
N MET A 46 8.32 5.16 1.65
CA MET A 46 8.69 4.61 2.96
C MET A 46 9.83 3.59 2.83
N LEU A 47 9.75 2.65 1.89
CA LEU A 47 10.79 1.65 1.67
C LEU A 47 12.15 2.29 1.33
N ASN A 48 12.17 3.18 0.33
CA ASN A 48 13.38 3.89 -0.08
C ASN A 48 13.99 4.69 1.08
N LYS A 49 13.17 5.42 1.86
CA LYS A 49 13.66 6.18 3.03
C LYS A 49 14.21 5.32 4.16
N ASN A 50 13.89 4.03 4.20
CA ASN A 50 14.40 3.09 5.20
C ASN A 50 15.49 2.17 4.63
N GLY A 51 16.09 2.50 3.48
CA GLY A 51 17.21 1.76 2.89
C GLY A 51 16.80 0.48 2.14
N MET A 52 15.50 0.21 2.01
CA MET A 52 14.97 -0.87 1.19
C MET A 52 14.76 -0.37 -0.24
N PHE A 53 15.86 -0.09 -0.94
CA PHE A 53 15.82 0.51 -2.27
C PHE A 53 15.20 -0.43 -3.29
N ILE A 54 14.12 0.03 -3.94
CA ILE A 54 13.30 -0.78 -4.86
C ILE A 54 14.10 -1.25 -6.07
N GLU A 55 15.05 -0.47 -6.57
CA GLU A 55 15.87 -0.83 -7.73
C GLU A 55 16.72 -2.09 -7.55
N ASN A 56 16.97 -2.51 -6.30
CA ASN A 56 17.66 -3.77 -6.01
C ASN A 56 16.80 -5.01 -6.31
N TYR A 57 15.48 -4.82 -6.42
CA TYR A 57 14.51 -5.91 -6.61
C TYR A 57 13.75 -5.77 -7.92
N ILE A 58 13.35 -4.55 -8.29
CA ILE A 58 12.55 -4.25 -9.48
C ILE A 58 13.22 -3.14 -10.30
N SER A 59 13.68 -3.52 -11.50
CA SER A 59 14.24 -2.60 -12.50
C SER A 59 13.14 -1.89 -13.29
N GLN A 60 13.39 -0.66 -13.77
CA GLN A 60 12.50 0.02 -14.73
C GLN A 60 12.33 -0.75 -16.06
N ARG A 61 13.36 -1.51 -16.46
CA ARG A 61 13.29 -2.35 -17.66
C ARG A 61 12.58 -3.66 -17.34
N VAL A 62 11.40 -3.87 -17.92
CA VAL A 62 10.56 -5.08 -17.75
C VAL A 62 11.32 -6.39 -18.02
N SER A 63 12.23 -6.40 -18.99
CA SER A 63 13.06 -7.56 -19.32
C SER A 63 14.05 -7.97 -18.23
N LYS A 64 14.34 -7.07 -17.28
CA LYS A 64 15.22 -7.31 -16.13
C LYS A 64 14.46 -7.53 -14.81
N GLN A 65 13.13 -7.50 -14.83
CA GLN A 65 12.32 -7.72 -13.64
C GLN A 65 12.20 -9.22 -13.34
N PRO A 66 12.11 -9.62 -12.06
CA PRO A 66 11.97 -11.02 -11.65
C PRO A 66 10.73 -11.68 -12.28
N ALA A 67 10.75 -13.00 -12.36
CA ALA A 67 9.58 -13.75 -12.82
C ALA A 67 8.39 -13.49 -11.87
N GLY A 68 7.17 -13.40 -12.43
CA GLY A 68 5.97 -13.13 -11.64
C GLY A 68 5.72 -11.66 -11.29
N VAL A 69 6.73 -10.79 -11.35
CA VAL A 69 6.57 -9.34 -11.15
C VAL A 69 6.90 -8.61 -12.45
N LYS A 70 5.86 -8.10 -13.11
CA LYS A 70 5.99 -7.32 -14.34
C LYS A 70 5.23 -6.01 -14.20
N ASP A 71 5.93 -4.90 -14.37
CA ASP A 71 5.36 -3.55 -14.34
C ASP A 71 6.13 -2.66 -15.30
N ASP A 72 5.46 -2.16 -16.34
CA ASP A 72 6.02 -1.23 -17.32
C ASP A 72 5.99 0.23 -16.84
N PHE A 73 5.50 0.46 -15.62
CA PHE A 73 5.26 1.79 -15.06
C PHE A 73 5.97 2.01 -13.72
N VAL A 74 7.22 1.56 -13.63
CA VAL A 74 8.14 1.86 -12.52
C VAL A 74 8.85 3.20 -12.80
N LEU A 75 8.69 4.15 -11.89
CA LEU A 75 9.16 5.54 -12.08
C LEU A 75 10.38 5.83 -11.19
N VAL A 76 11.20 6.81 -11.56
CA VAL A 76 12.36 7.25 -10.77
C VAL A 76 12.07 8.61 -10.13
N GLY A 77 12.24 8.67 -8.81
CA GLY A 77 12.13 9.90 -8.04
C GLY A 77 13.31 10.84 -8.26
N SER A 78 13.20 12.06 -7.71
CA SER A 78 14.32 13.02 -7.73
C SER A 78 15.55 12.54 -6.95
N ASP A 79 15.31 11.67 -5.96
CA ASP A 79 16.28 10.94 -5.15
C ASP A 79 17.01 9.80 -5.87
N LYS A 80 16.70 9.58 -7.17
CA LYS A 80 17.29 8.54 -8.02
C LYS A 80 16.92 7.11 -7.66
N HIS A 81 15.91 6.91 -6.80
CA HIS A 81 15.38 5.59 -6.46
C HIS A 81 14.15 5.24 -7.30
N ASN A 82 13.90 3.94 -7.46
CA ASN A 82 12.69 3.46 -8.14
C ASN A 82 11.46 3.57 -7.24
N TYR A 83 10.31 3.81 -7.84
CA TYR A 83 9.00 3.88 -7.18
C TYR A 83 7.99 3.03 -7.95
N ILE A 84 7.28 2.19 -7.21
CA ILE A 84 6.15 1.42 -7.72
C ILE A 84 4.87 2.18 -7.34
N VAL A 85 4.04 2.46 -8.34
CA VAL A 85 2.79 3.21 -8.15
C VAL A 85 1.53 2.34 -8.34
N ARG A 86 1.69 1.04 -8.58
CA ARG A 86 0.60 0.06 -8.67
C ARG A 86 0.59 -0.85 -7.44
N VAL A 87 -0.57 -0.98 -6.79
CA VAL A 87 -0.76 -1.83 -5.60
C VAL A 87 -0.43 -3.29 -5.89
N GLU A 88 -0.91 -3.83 -7.01
CA GLU A 88 -0.66 -5.22 -7.40
C GLU A 88 0.84 -5.52 -7.53
N THR A 89 1.61 -4.60 -8.11
CA THR A 89 3.07 -4.75 -8.23
C THR A 89 3.75 -4.76 -6.87
N LEU A 90 3.32 -3.93 -5.91
CA LEU A 90 3.86 -3.96 -4.54
C LEU A 90 3.55 -5.26 -3.83
N ILE A 91 2.32 -5.77 -3.94
CA ILE A 91 1.95 -7.08 -3.36
C ILE A 91 2.88 -8.17 -3.89
N LYS A 92 3.07 -8.20 -5.21
CA LYS A 92 3.96 -9.17 -5.87
C LYS A 92 5.43 -9.00 -5.48
N LEU A 93 5.91 -7.76 -5.31
CA LEU A 93 7.25 -7.49 -4.79
C LEU A 93 7.40 -8.06 -3.38
N PHE A 94 6.43 -7.84 -2.50
CA PHE A 94 6.51 -8.28 -1.11
C PHE A 94 6.57 -9.81 -1.01
N GLN A 95 5.81 -10.48 -1.87
CA GLN A 95 5.79 -11.94 -2.00
C GLN A 95 7.08 -12.57 -2.55
N LEU A 96 8.05 -11.77 -3.02
CA LEU A 96 9.35 -12.31 -3.41
C LEU A 96 10.14 -12.75 -2.17
N GLU A 97 10.65 -13.98 -2.20
CA GLU A 97 11.48 -14.56 -1.12
C GLU A 97 12.71 -13.71 -0.76
N ASN A 98 13.30 -13.02 -1.75
CA ASN A 98 14.44 -12.15 -1.51
C ASN A 98 14.04 -10.74 -1.02
N PHE A 99 12.75 -10.46 -0.84
CA PHE A 99 12.24 -9.23 -0.25
C PHE A 99 11.67 -9.49 1.15
N TRP A 100 10.42 -9.96 1.23
CA TRP A 100 9.77 -10.36 2.49
C TRP A 100 9.18 -11.77 2.44
N GLY A 101 8.90 -12.30 1.25
CA GLY A 101 8.26 -13.60 1.05
C GLY A 101 6.78 -13.57 1.40
N HIS A 102 6.26 -14.73 1.80
CA HIS A 102 4.86 -14.91 2.19
C HIS A 102 4.39 -13.86 3.22
N ALA A 103 3.13 -13.45 3.13
CA ALA A 103 2.52 -12.66 4.18
C ALA A 103 2.45 -13.49 5.47
N ASP A 104 2.37 -12.80 6.62
CA ASP A 104 2.33 -13.45 7.91
C ASP A 104 0.94 -14.04 8.19
N GLU A 105 0.92 -15.26 8.75
CA GLU A 105 -0.29 -15.85 9.29
C GLU A 105 -0.86 -14.99 10.44
N PRO A 106 -2.20 -14.85 10.55
CA PRO A 106 -3.23 -15.57 9.79
C PRO A 106 -3.69 -14.87 8.50
N TYR A 107 -2.97 -13.85 8.02
CA TYR A 107 -3.41 -12.96 6.94
C TYR A 107 -2.58 -13.15 5.67
N ASN A 108 -2.58 -14.39 5.13
CA ASN A 108 -1.80 -14.77 3.95
C ASN A 108 -2.55 -15.64 2.91
N PRO A 109 -3.55 -15.09 2.19
CA PRO A 109 -4.39 -13.96 2.55
C PRO A 109 -5.58 -14.36 3.42
N LYS A 110 -6.18 -13.37 4.09
CA LYS A 110 -7.57 -13.47 4.56
C LYS A 110 -8.53 -13.20 3.41
N GLU A 111 -9.17 -14.26 2.91
CA GLU A 111 -10.19 -14.19 1.85
C GLU A 111 -11.57 -13.82 2.42
N MET A 112 -12.31 -12.98 1.70
CA MET A 112 -13.68 -12.57 2.01
C MET A 112 -14.45 -12.34 0.70
N THR A 113 -15.76 -12.56 0.70
CA THR A 113 -16.61 -12.51 -0.50
C THR A 113 -17.73 -11.48 -0.40
N THR A 114 -18.11 -11.08 0.82
CA THR A 114 -19.20 -10.12 1.05
C THR A 114 -18.75 -8.96 1.93
N LYS A 115 -19.45 -7.83 1.82
CA LYS A 115 -19.20 -6.69 2.73
C LYS A 115 -19.47 -7.06 4.19
N GLN A 116 -20.46 -7.90 4.46
CA GLN A 116 -20.76 -8.35 5.82
C GLN A 116 -19.61 -9.20 6.40
N GLU A 117 -18.94 -10.00 5.58
CA GLU A 117 -17.73 -10.71 5.99
C GLU A 117 -16.59 -9.75 6.34
N ASN A 118 -16.39 -8.67 5.58
CA ASN A 118 -15.41 -7.63 5.93
C ASN A 118 -15.71 -7.00 7.29
N ILE A 119 -16.97 -6.64 7.54
CA ILE A 119 -17.41 -6.04 8.81
C ILE A 119 -17.21 -7.01 9.98
N ASN A 120 -17.62 -8.27 9.80
CA ASN A 120 -17.47 -9.30 10.82
C ASN A 120 -16.00 -9.57 11.12
N PHE A 121 -15.16 -9.65 10.08
CA PHE A 121 -13.72 -9.83 10.22
C PHE A 121 -13.08 -8.67 11.00
N TYR A 122 -13.41 -7.42 10.66
CA TYR A 122 -12.87 -6.27 11.38
C TYR A 122 -13.28 -6.28 12.86
N ASN A 123 -14.58 -6.37 13.15
CA ASN A 123 -15.10 -6.25 14.52
C ASN A 123 -14.70 -7.41 15.43
N ASN A 124 -14.62 -8.62 14.88
CA ASN A 124 -14.36 -9.82 15.68
C ASN A 124 -12.87 -10.14 15.80
N GLU A 125 -12.07 -9.77 14.79
CA GLU A 125 -10.70 -10.26 14.62
C GLU A 125 -9.69 -9.11 14.41
N PHE A 126 -9.74 -8.43 13.26
CA PHE A 126 -8.65 -7.53 12.83
C PHE A 126 -8.47 -6.31 13.74
N SER A 127 -9.56 -5.72 14.24
CA SER A 127 -9.51 -4.57 15.17
C SER A 127 -8.80 -4.88 16.49
N LYS A 128 -8.61 -6.16 16.82
CA LYS A 128 -7.92 -6.61 18.04
C LYS A 128 -6.47 -6.98 17.77
N PHE A 129 -6.06 -7.05 16.50
CA PHE A 129 -4.72 -7.48 16.10
C PHE A 129 -3.66 -6.49 16.59
N ASP A 130 -2.70 -6.99 17.37
CA ASP A 130 -1.72 -6.21 18.13
C ASP A 130 -0.38 -5.97 17.42
N LYS A 131 -0.18 -6.64 16.29
CA LYS A 131 1.00 -6.42 15.45
C LYS A 131 0.84 -5.19 14.58
N SER A 132 1.95 -4.52 14.30
CA SER A 132 2.00 -3.41 13.34
C SER A 132 2.70 -3.85 12.07
N GLY A 133 2.25 -3.36 10.93
CA GLY A 133 2.76 -3.87 9.67
C GLY A 133 2.18 -3.24 8.43
N VAL A 134 2.60 -3.71 7.27
CA VAL A 134 1.98 -3.36 6.00
C VAL A 134 0.73 -4.19 5.81
N VAL A 135 -0.38 -3.55 5.44
CA VAL A 135 -1.63 -4.20 5.03
C VAL A 135 -1.88 -3.90 3.56
N ALA A 136 -2.01 -4.94 2.76
CA ALA A 136 -2.41 -4.82 1.36
C ALA A 136 -3.77 -5.50 1.14
N MET A 137 -4.65 -4.83 0.42
CA MET A 137 -6.03 -5.26 0.19
C MET A 137 -6.32 -5.30 -1.31
N ILE A 138 -6.87 -6.40 -1.78
CA ILE A 138 -7.54 -6.48 -3.09
C ILE A 138 -9.00 -6.09 -2.88
N ILE A 139 -9.50 -5.16 -3.70
CA ILE A 139 -10.81 -4.54 -3.50
C ILE A 139 -11.64 -4.63 -4.78
N SER A 140 -12.85 -5.19 -4.64
CA SER A 140 -13.87 -5.22 -5.66
C SER A 140 -14.89 -4.09 -5.46
N GLY A 141 -15.39 -3.53 -6.56
CA GLY A 141 -16.39 -2.45 -6.56
C GLY A 141 -15.82 -1.03 -6.68
N TRP A 142 -14.50 -0.88 -6.81
CA TRP A 142 -13.87 0.40 -7.14
C TRP A 142 -13.71 0.58 -8.66
N ASN A 143 -14.02 1.77 -9.15
CA ASN A 143 -13.92 2.10 -10.57
C ASN A 143 -12.52 2.59 -10.99
N ASN A 144 -11.67 2.97 -10.02
CA ASN A 144 -10.40 3.65 -10.24
C ASN A 144 -9.19 2.91 -9.65
N ALA A 145 -9.37 1.81 -8.93
CA ALA A 145 -8.30 1.00 -8.38
C ALA A 145 -8.81 -0.43 -8.10
N GLY A 146 -7.92 -1.43 -8.21
CA GLY A 146 -8.23 -2.83 -7.86
C GLY A 146 -7.85 -3.21 -6.42
N GLY A 147 -7.36 -2.26 -5.63
CA GLY A 147 -6.86 -2.53 -4.29
C GLY A 147 -6.29 -1.29 -3.60
N HIS A 148 -5.89 -1.48 -2.34
CA HIS A 148 -5.32 -0.45 -1.48
C HIS A 148 -4.18 -1.00 -0.65
N ILE A 149 -3.23 -0.16 -0.26
CA ILE A 149 -2.10 -0.56 0.59
C ILE A 149 -1.73 0.56 1.56
N THR A 150 -1.56 0.20 2.82
CA THR A 150 -1.33 1.14 3.93
C THR A 150 -0.56 0.43 5.06
N LEU A 151 -0.33 1.15 6.16
CA LEU A 151 0.19 0.56 7.39
C LEU A 151 -0.94 0.38 8.41
N TRP A 152 -0.87 -0.71 9.16
CA TRP A 152 -1.68 -0.96 10.36
C TRP A 152 -0.84 -0.71 11.61
N ASP A 153 -1.36 0.10 12.52
CA ASP A 153 -0.76 0.38 13.83
C ASP A 153 -1.51 -0.40 14.91
N GLY A 154 -1.22 -1.69 15.03
CA GLY A 154 -1.84 -2.58 16.02
C GLY A 154 -1.21 -2.47 17.41
N ALA A 155 0.00 -1.89 17.51
CA ALA A 155 0.71 -1.76 18.78
C ALA A 155 0.13 -0.64 19.67
N ASN A 156 -0.66 0.27 19.11
CA ASN A 156 -1.35 1.30 19.86
C ASN A 156 -2.59 0.71 20.57
N GLU A 157 -2.43 0.30 21.83
CA GLU A 157 -3.50 -0.30 22.64
C GLU A 157 -4.76 0.58 22.78
N LEU A 158 -4.61 1.90 22.66
CA LEU A 158 -5.71 2.85 22.80
C LEU A 158 -6.44 3.11 21.48
N ASN A 159 -5.75 3.00 20.35
CA ASN A 159 -6.31 3.33 19.04
C ASN A 159 -5.61 2.58 17.90
N LYS A 160 -6.00 1.31 17.71
CA LYS A 160 -5.51 0.48 16.61
C LYS A 160 -6.17 0.91 15.31
N ILE A 161 -5.37 1.27 14.31
CA ILE A 161 -5.90 1.96 13.13
C ILE A 161 -5.06 1.74 11.87
N PHE A 162 -5.69 1.88 10.72
CA PHE A 162 -4.98 2.12 9.46
C PHE A 162 -4.37 3.52 9.49
N LEU A 163 -3.09 3.66 9.19
CA LEU A 163 -2.39 4.94 9.34
C LEU A 163 -2.81 6.02 8.34
N ASP A 164 -3.53 5.66 7.28
CA ASP A 164 -4.15 6.59 6.36
C ASP A 164 -5.65 6.79 6.61
N TYR A 165 -6.18 6.29 7.73
CA TYR A 165 -7.56 6.53 8.11
C TYR A 165 -7.81 8.01 8.40
N ASP A 166 -8.91 8.52 7.85
CA ASP A 166 -9.47 9.84 8.13
C ASP A 166 -10.96 9.67 8.42
N GLU A 167 -11.39 10.11 9.61
CA GLU A 167 -12.78 10.03 10.06
C GLU A 167 -13.75 10.79 9.16
N ASN A 168 -13.29 11.86 8.50
CA ASN A 168 -14.11 12.65 7.58
C ASN A 168 -14.29 11.96 6.23
N LEU A 169 -13.41 11.01 5.90
CA LEU A 169 -13.42 10.26 4.64
C LEU A 169 -14.05 8.88 4.80
N TYR A 170 -14.30 8.42 6.04
CA TYR A 170 -14.84 7.09 6.34
C TYR A 170 -14.12 5.98 5.56
N ASN A 171 -12.79 6.05 5.47
CA ASN A 171 -12.00 5.17 4.61
C ASN A 171 -11.48 3.91 5.32
N ASN A 172 -12.10 3.47 6.42
CA ASN A 172 -11.88 2.09 6.87
C ASN A 172 -12.51 1.13 5.86
N TYR A 173 -11.65 0.59 4.99
CA TYR A 173 -12.00 -0.23 3.83
C TYR A 173 -12.81 -1.49 4.19
N LEU A 174 -12.64 -2.01 5.41
CA LEU A 174 -13.37 -3.17 5.88
C LEU A 174 -14.78 -2.81 6.39
N LEU A 175 -14.96 -1.62 6.96
CA LEU A 175 -16.22 -1.20 7.59
C LEU A 175 -17.17 -0.44 6.67
N TYR A 176 -16.67 0.53 5.92
CA TYR A 176 -17.51 1.53 5.26
C TYR A 176 -17.60 1.35 3.75
N GLY A 177 -18.61 1.96 3.14
CA GLY A 177 -18.88 1.91 1.70
C GLY A 177 -19.38 0.54 1.20
N ASN A 178 -19.57 0.44 -0.12
CA ASN A 178 -20.08 -0.77 -0.77
C ASN A 178 -18.98 -1.66 -1.36
N ALA A 179 -17.73 -1.18 -1.37
CA ALA A 179 -16.59 -1.94 -1.88
C ALA A 179 -16.26 -3.11 -0.94
N ILE A 180 -15.88 -4.23 -1.53
CA ILE A 180 -15.60 -5.49 -0.83
C ILE A 180 -14.10 -5.72 -0.89
N VAL A 181 -13.44 -5.80 0.27
CA VAL A 181 -12.08 -6.32 0.35
C VAL A 181 -12.16 -7.83 0.14
N THR A 182 -11.63 -8.33 -0.97
CA THR A 182 -11.73 -9.75 -1.31
C THR A 182 -10.56 -10.57 -0.76
N ALA A 183 -9.40 -9.94 -0.63
CA ALA A 183 -8.23 -10.54 0.00
C ALA A 183 -7.47 -9.47 0.80
N LEU A 184 -7.04 -9.82 2.02
CA LEU A 184 -6.16 -8.99 2.84
C LEU A 184 -4.87 -9.76 3.17
N TYR A 185 -3.75 -9.11 2.91
CA TYR A 185 -2.40 -9.58 3.22
C TYR A 185 -1.78 -8.70 4.32
N PHE A 186 -0.99 -9.29 5.21
CA PHE A 186 -0.25 -8.58 6.26
C PHE A 186 1.21 -8.98 6.30
N TRP A 187 2.12 -8.01 6.45
CA TRP A 187 3.53 -8.25 6.77
C TRP A 187 3.91 -7.44 8.00
N GLU A 188 4.33 -8.11 9.06
CA GLU A 188 4.77 -7.50 10.32
C GLU A 188 6.04 -6.68 10.08
N LEU A 189 6.03 -5.43 10.58
CA LEU A 189 7.21 -4.58 10.58
C LEU A 189 7.84 -4.61 11.99
N LYS A 190 9.07 -5.12 12.07
CA LYS A 190 9.88 -5.19 13.30
C LYS A 190 10.72 -3.94 13.50
#